data_AF-X0TH97-F1
#
_entry.id   AF-X0TH97-F1
#
_cell.length_a   1.000
_cell.length_b   1.000
_cell.length_c   1.000
_cell.angle_alpha   90.00
_cell.angle_beta   90.00
_cell.angle_gamma   90.00
#
_symmetry.space_group_name_H-M   'P 1'
#
loop_
_entity.id
_entity.type
_entity.pdbx_description
1 polymer ?
#
loop_
_entity_poly.entity_id
_entity_poly.type
_entity_poly.pdbx_seq_one_letter_code
_entity_poly.pdbx_strand_id
1 'polypeptide(L)'
;MTFFDFGEMIDYDTEFVFFGIPWNYLSSLEIVDSAKAPQKIREISENLGLTTEMGIEIPKLKVVDVGNVAIEPTNIENNIVEVENFMKSI
;
A
#
# COMPACT_ATOMS: atom_id res chain seq x y z
N MET A 1 -8.45 -0.78 -9.20
CA MET A 1 -8.22 0.16 -8.08
C MET A 1 -9.43 0.04 -7.17
N THR A 2 -9.22 -0.48 -5.97
CA THR A 2 -10.27 -0.59 -4.97
C THR A 2 -10.04 0.57 -4.02
N PHE A 3 -10.93 1.57 -4.09
CA PHE A 3 -10.82 2.82 -3.36
C PHE A 3 -11.44 2.69 -1.97
N PHE A 4 -10.75 3.12 -0.92
CA PHE A 4 -11.41 3.61 0.29
C PHE A 4 -11.79 5.07 0.03
N ASP A 5 -12.89 5.27 -0.71
CA ASP A 5 -13.40 6.60 -1.07
C ASP A 5 -14.29 7.11 0.08
N PHE A 6 -13.75 8.02 0.89
CA PHE A 6 -14.53 8.79 1.87
C PHE A 6 -15.18 10.05 1.26
N GLY A 7 -15.30 10.12 -0.07
CA GLY A 7 -16.29 10.94 -0.72
C GLY A 7 -15.76 12.10 -1.57
N GLU A 8 -14.57 12.04 -2.17
CA GLU A 8 -14.23 12.97 -3.26
C GLU A 8 -12.99 12.55 -4.07
N MET A 9 -12.97 13.00 -5.33
CA MET A 9 -11.90 12.84 -6.32
C MET A 9 -10.52 13.06 -5.69
N ILE A 10 -9.52 12.29 -6.15
CA ILE A 10 -8.10 12.60 -5.91
C ILE A 10 -7.86 14.03 -6.44
N ASP A 11 -7.95 15.02 -5.56
CA ASP A 11 -7.58 16.39 -5.86
C ASP A 11 -6.04 16.51 -5.71
N TYR A 12 -5.47 17.54 -6.33
CA TYR A 12 -4.04 17.83 -6.37
C TYR A 12 -3.42 18.12 -4.99
N ASP A 13 -4.16 17.94 -3.90
CA ASP A 13 -3.80 18.24 -2.52
C ASP A 13 -3.69 16.99 -1.62
N THR A 14 -3.56 15.81 -2.21
CA THR A 14 -3.31 14.55 -1.49
C THR A 14 -2.02 14.64 -0.67
N GLU A 15 -2.12 14.47 0.65
CA GLU A 15 -0.98 14.64 1.57
C GLU A 15 -0.25 13.34 1.87
N PHE A 16 -0.93 12.19 1.71
CA PHE A 16 -0.35 10.90 2.08
C PHE A 16 -0.77 9.78 1.11
N VAL A 17 0.21 9.10 0.54
CA VAL A 17 0.01 7.96 -0.35
C VAL A 17 0.47 6.69 0.37
N PHE A 18 -0.34 5.64 0.30
CA PHE A 18 0.08 4.30 0.70
C PHE A 18 -0.01 3.31 -0.45
N PHE A 19 0.94 2.38 -0.46
CA PHE A 19 1.07 1.34 -1.47
C PHE A 19 1.77 0.11 -0.86
N GLY A 20 1.70 -1.01 -1.57
CA GLY A 20 2.30 -2.26 -1.16
C GLY A 20 3.43 -2.72 -2.07
N ILE A 21 4.46 -3.33 -1.48
CA ILE A 21 5.50 -4.06 -2.20
C ILE A 21 5.35 -5.55 -1.83
N PRO A 22 4.63 -6.35 -2.64
CA PRO A 22 4.36 -7.75 -2.34
C PRO A 22 5.57 -8.64 -2.71
N TRP A 23 6.71 -8.45 -2.02
CA TRP A 23 7.95 -9.13 -2.36
C TRP A 23 8.70 -9.65 -1.12
N ASN A 24 9.19 -10.88 -1.19
CA ASN A 24 9.83 -11.57 -0.07
C ASN A 24 11.01 -12.47 -0.47
N TYR A 25 11.38 -12.51 -1.75
CA TYR A 25 12.37 -13.45 -2.30
C TYR A 25 13.77 -13.30 -1.67
N LEU A 26 14.11 -12.10 -1.21
CA LEU A 26 15.40 -11.80 -0.57
C LEU A 26 15.45 -12.14 0.92
N SER A 27 14.38 -12.70 1.48
CA SER A 27 14.38 -13.10 2.88
C SER A 27 15.24 -14.35 3.09
N SER A 28 16.01 -14.37 4.17
CA SER A 28 16.86 -15.50 4.57
C SER A 28 16.11 -16.59 5.35
N LEU A 29 14.82 -16.40 5.62
CA LEU A 29 13.99 -17.33 6.37
C LEU A 29 13.37 -18.37 5.42
N GLU A 30 13.23 -19.62 5.86
CA GLU A 30 12.71 -20.72 5.04
C GLU A 30 11.21 -20.63 4.75
N ILE A 31 10.43 -20.04 5.66
CA ILE A 31 8.98 -19.87 5.53
C ILE A 31 8.67 -18.39 5.64
N VAL A 32 8.41 -17.75 4.50
CA VAL A 32 8.16 -16.32 4.43
C VAL A 32 6.94 -16.06 3.59
N ASP A 33 5.94 -15.43 4.20
CA ASP A 33 4.68 -15.07 3.57
C ASP A 33 4.47 -13.55 3.53
N SER A 34 5.52 -12.75 3.77
CA SER A 34 5.44 -11.29 3.80
C SER A 34 4.98 -10.67 2.46
N ALA A 35 5.18 -11.35 1.33
CA ALA A 35 4.61 -10.91 0.06
C ALA A 35 3.07 -10.84 0.06
N LYS A 36 2.40 -11.60 0.94
CA LYS A 36 0.95 -11.55 1.14
C LYS A 36 0.51 -10.42 2.07
N ALA A 37 1.45 -9.80 2.80
CA ALA A 37 1.13 -8.80 3.82
C ALA A 37 0.37 -7.59 3.27
N PRO A 38 0.73 -6.97 2.12
CA PRO A 38 0.00 -5.81 1.63
C PRO A 38 -1.48 -6.09 1.36
N GLN A 39 -1.82 -7.27 0.84
CA GLN A 39 -3.20 -7.66 0.60
C GLN A 39 -3.94 -7.90 1.92
N LYS A 40 -3.32 -8.65 2.83
CA LYS A 40 -3.92 -9.02 4.12
C LYS A 40 -4.13 -7.82 5.05
N ILE A 41 -3.25 -6.83 5.00
CA ILE A 41 -3.39 -5.56 5.72
C ILE A 41 -4.61 -4.78 5.21
N ARG A 42 -4.84 -4.74 3.90
CA ARG A 42 -6.04 -4.09 3.32
C ARG A 42 -7.32 -4.77 3.78
N GLU A 43 -7.37 -6.10 3.67
CA GLU A 43 -8.52 -6.90 4.10
C GLU A 43 -8.89 -6.66 5.57
N ILE A 44 -7.90 -6.62 6.47
CA ILE A 44 -8.19 -6.38 7.89
C ILE A 44 -8.53 -4.91 8.17
N SER A 45 -8.00 -3.97 7.37
CA SER A 45 -8.24 -2.54 7.55
C SER A 45 -9.69 -2.12 7.32
N GLU A 46 -10.46 -2.88 6.54
CA GLU A 46 -11.92 -2.70 6.37
C GLU A 46 -12.69 -2.80 7.70
N ASN A 47 -12.11 -3.47 8.71
CA ASN A 47 -12.74 -3.69 10.01
C ASN A 47 -12.24 -2.72 11.09
N LEU A 48 -11.41 -1.73 10.75
CA LEU A 48 -10.85 -0.78 11.72
C LEU A 48 -11.83 0.37 12.00
N GLY A 49 -11.78 0.88 13.23
CA GLY A 49 -12.49 2.10 13.61
C GLY A 49 -11.99 3.31 12.82
N LEU A 50 -12.90 4.23 12.51
CA LEU A 50 -12.61 5.44 11.70
C LEU A 50 -12.09 6.62 12.53
N THR A 51 -11.76 6.40 13.80
CA THR A 51 -11.26 7.43 14.71
C THR A 51 -10.08 6.86 15.50
N THR A 52 -9.02 7.65 15.64
CA THR A 52 -7.86 7.29 16.45
C THR A 52 -8.12 7.49 17.94
N GLU A 53 -7.29 6.91 18.79
CA GLU A 53 -7.32 7.09 20.24
C GLU A 53 -7.08 8.55 20.66
N MET A 54 -6.52 9.37 19.77
CA MET A 54 -6.29 10.80 19.97
C MET A 54 -7.48 11.67 19.54
N GLY A 55 -8.61 11.06 19.13
CA GLY A 55 -9.81 11.76 18.68
C GLY A 55 -9.74 12.31 17.26
N ILE A 56 -8.81 11.83 16.42
CA ILE A 56 -8.68 12.24 15.02
C ILE A 56 -9.54 11.31 14.16
N GLU A 57 -10.39 11.87 13.30
CA GLU A 57 -11.17 11.10 12.33
C GLU A 57 -10.33 10.77 11.10
N ILE A 58 -10.07 9.49 10.86
CA ILE A 58 -9.30 8.97 9.72
C ILE A 58 -9.90 9.38 8.37
N PRO A 59 -11.24 9.41 8.18
CA PRO A 59 -11.85 9.88 6.93
C PRO A 59 -11.54 11.33 6.55
N LYS A 60 -11.12 12.16 7.52
CA LYS A 60 -10.73 13.56 7.25
C LYS A 60 -9.28 13.70 6.79
N LEU A 61 -8.50 12.61 6.81
CA LEU A 61 -7.14 12.59 6.30
C LEU A 61 -7.16 12.49 4.77
N LYS A 62 -6.33 13.29 4.10
CA LYS A 62 -6.16 13.23 2.64
C LYS A 62 -5.21 12.09 2.26
N VAL A 63 -5.75 10.88 2.26
CA VAL A 63 -5.02 9.63 2.04
C VAL A 63 -5.49 8.91 0.78
N VAL A 64 -4.58 8.27 0.04
CA VAL A 64 -4.94 7.44 -1.13
C VAL A 64 -4.19 6.10 -1.13
N ASP A 65 -4.91 5.01 -1.44
CA ASP A 65 -4.32 3.70 -1.79
C ASP A 65 -4.07 3.65 -3.29
N VAL A 66 -2.81 3.57 -3.71
CA VAL A 66 -2.46 3.41 -5.14
C VAL A 66 -2.23 1.95 -5.53
N GLY A 67 -2.42 1.02 -4.59
CA GLY A 67 -2.32 -0.42 -4.85
C GLY A 67 -0.91 -0.99 -4.62
N ASN A 68 -0.54 -1.99 -5.41
CA ASN A 68 0.73 -2.69 -5.27
C ASN A 68 1.65 -2.41 -6.44
N VAL A 69 2.96 -2.36 -6.16
CA VAL A 69 3.99 -2.46 -7.19
C VAL A 69 3.89 -3.82 -7.88
N ALA A 70 4.05 -3.83 -9.20
CA ALA A 70 4.15 -5.06 -9.97
C ALA A 70 5.48 -5.76 -9.66
N ILE A 71 5.42 -7.00 -9.19
CA ILE A 71 6.59 -7.77 -8.75
C ILE A 71 6.62 -9.12 -9.49
N GLU A 72 7.78 -9.44 -10.05
CA GLU A 72 8.11 -10.77 -10.56
C GLU A 72 8.95 -11.52 -9.50
N PRO A 73 8.45 -12.60 -8.87
CA PRO A 73 9.03 -13.13 -7.64
C PRO A 73 10.56 -13.34 -7.65
N THR A 74 11.10 -13.88 -8.75
CA THR A 74 12.51 -14.26 -8.86
C THR A 74 13.38 -13.22 -9.58
N ASN A 75 12.81 -12.15 -10.14
CA ASN A 75 13.54 -11.20 -10.97
C ASN A 75 13.94 -9.96 -10.15
N ILE A 76 15.06 -10.06 -9.45
CA ILE A 76 15.55 -9.02 -8.52
C ILE A 76 15.76 -7.68 -9.24
N GLU A 77 16.50 -7.69 -10.35
CA GLU A 77 16.88 -6.46 -11.07
C GLU A 77 15.64 -5.73 -11.60
N ASN A 78 14.73 -6.47 -12.22
CA ASN A 78 13.48 -5.89 -12.72
C ASN A 78 12.63 -5.33 -11.58
N ASN A 79 12.49 -6.05 -10.46
CA ASN A 79 11.69 -5.57 -9.33
C ASN A 79 12.24 -4.28 -8.73
N ILE A 80 13.56 -4.12 -8.64
CA ILE A 80 14.18 -2.88 -8.17
C ILE A 80 13.82 -1.72 -9.11
N VAL A 81 13.95 -1.93 -10.42
CA VAL A 81 13.60 -0.92 -11.44
C VAL A 81 12.11 -0.57 -11.38
N GLU A 82 11.22 -1.56 -11.25
CA GLU A 82 9.78 -1.34 -11.15
C GLU A 82 9.41 -0.57 -9.88
N VAL A 83 10.03 -0.89 -8.73
CA VAL A 83 9.82 -0.12 -7.49
C VAL A 83 10.29 1.32 -7.66
N GLU A 84 11.46 1.56 -8.27
CA GLU A 84 11.94 2.92 -8.54
C GLU A 84 11.03 3.70 -9.48
N ASN A 85 10.55 3.06 -10.55
CA ASN A 85 9.66 3.68 -11.52
C ASN A 85 8.30 4.00 -10.89
N PHE A 86 7.79 3.10 -10.07
CA PHE A 86 6.55 3.30 -9.31
C PHE A 86 6.68 4.50 -8.37
N MET A 87 7.77 4.59 -7.60
CA MET A 87 8.03 5.72 -6.70
C MET A 87 8.15 7.07 -7.41
N LYS A 88 8.64 7.09 -8.66
CA LYS A 88 8.73 8.31 -9.48
C LYS A 88 7.39 8.71 -10.10
N SER A 89 6.41 7.81 -10.12
CA SER A 89 5.09 8.03 -10.73
C SER A 89 4.04 8.56 -9.76
N ILE A 90 4.36 8.52 -8.46
CA ILE A 90 3.58 9.09 -7.35
C ILE A 90 4.11 10.50 -7.08
#